data_AF-A0A1U9KQ33-F1
#
_entry.id   AF-A0A1U9KQ33-F1
#
_cell.length_a   1.000
_cell.length_b   1.000
_cell.length_c   1.000
_cell.angle_alpha   90.00
_cell.angle_beta   90.00
_cell.angle_gamma   90.00
#
_symmetry.space_group_name_H-M   'P 1'
#
loop_
_entity.id
_entity.type
_entity.pdbx_description
1 polymer ?
#
loop_
_entity_poly.entity_id
_entity_poly.type
_entity_poly.pdbx_seq_one_letter_code
_entity_poly.pdbx_strand_id
1 'polypeptide(L)'
;MTDQPVSTRVPEGRWDLLEGVTLDGRPVTTLYDRWMPVSSVPLSRDVTCVLLRDADSDRLSLWYLDAGRAYLGPHIEALNRISADDVLAPVAPALAELAQYSLAGRPQTPIAPVPPMPALLAEQLAGAWAVRNLHAVSIVPISRAEADGTLSGPGGLVLDDRNMRRLLDSRVGEGPLVVASPFDAAPLRAQTIIETAGLTIHRFYAADQDAAFYLIWPVSRTDDQKPAFYCPRAQLIVSDQPQAGLLPGRILAWYLMHPDHVRDIEEATDFQATDYGLGRASGLMDISDAPETPEVPVQAVRSQSEAWSFLAASAAGKPARLPDDPPPRQEKTGETTAAPSGLFKRLRAFMKRD
;
A
#
# COMPACT_ATOMS: atom_id res chain seq x y z
N MET A 1 -22.36 51.92 -6.09
CA MET A 1 -21.70 50.67 -5.68
C MET A 1 -22.16 49.62 -6.66
N THR A 2 -21.27 49.23 -7.56
CA THR A 2 -21.55 48.33 -8.67
C THR A 2 -21.27 46.91 -8.19
N ASP A 3 -22.31 46.09 -8.07
CA ASP A 3 -22.20 44.66 -7.85
C ASP A 3 -21.48 44.04 -9.06
N GLN A 4 -20.27 43.52 -8.84
CA GLN A 4 -19.68 42.57 -9.77
C GLN A 4 -20.10 41.16 -9.36
N PRO A 5 -20.71 40.38 -10.27
CA PRO A 5 -20.98 38.98 -9.99
C PRO A 5 -19.63 38.25 -9.86
N VAL A 6 -19.44 37.58 -8.72
CA VAL A 6 -18.36 36.63 -8.49
C VAL A 6 -18.48 35.55 -9.57
N SER A 7 -17.61 35.62 -10.57
CA SER A 7 -17.49 34.59 -11.59
C SER A 7 -16.93 33.33 -10.92
N THR A 8 -17.83 32.46 -10.46
CA THR A 8 -17.50 31.06 -10.17
C THR A 8 -17.24 30.36 -11.49
N ARG A 9 -16.06 30.60 -12.08
CA ARG A 9 -15.59 29.75 -13.17
C ARG A 9 -15.42 28.35 -12.59
N VAL A 10 -16.36 27.47 -12.92
CA VAL A 10 -16.15 26.02 -12.83
C VAL A 10 -14.81 25.74 -13.52
N PRO A 11 -13.88 24.99 -12.91
CA PRO A 11 -12.64 24.63 -13.58
C PRO A 11 -12.98 23.96 -14.91
N GLU A 12 -12.60 24.57 -16.03
CA GLU A 12 -12.86 24.00 -17.34
C GLU A 12 -12.03 22.72 -17.46
N GLY A 13 -12.72 21.58 -17.46
CA GLY A 13 -12.11 20.28 -17.72
C GLY A 13 -11.36 20.30 -19.06
N ARG A 14 -10.23 19.59 -19.13
CA ARG A 14 -9.45 19.46 -20.36
C ARG A 14 -10.07 18.45 -21.32
N TRP A 15 -11.24 18.78 -21.86
CA TRP A 15 -12.02 17.88 -22.72
C TRP A 15 -11.28 17.44 -23.99
N ASP A 16 -10.27 18.20 -24.41
CA ASP A 16 -9.29 17.80 -25.43
C ASP A 16 -8.60 16.47 -25.10
N LEU A 17 -8.41 16.13 -23.82
CA LEU A 17 -7.82 14.86 -23.40
C LEU A 17 -8.70 13.65 -23.70
N LEU A 18 -9.99 13.84 -23.99
CA LEU A 18 -10.93 12.79 -24.38
C LEU A 18 -11.22 12.76 -25.88
N GLU A 19 -10.58 13.63 -26.68
CA GLU A 19 -10.76 13.62 -28.14
C GLU A 19 -10.38 12.24 -28.70
N GLY A 20 -11.22 11.66 -29.56
CA GLY A 20 -11.02 10.34 -30.15
C GLY A 20 -11.17 9.16 -29.19
N VAL A 21 -11.48 9.37 -27.91
CA VAL A 21 -11.73 8.28 -26.97
C VAL A 21 -13.02 7.57 -27.31
N THR A 22 -13.00 6.23 -27.30
CA THR A 22 -14.20 5.41 -27.54
C THR A 22 -14.51 4.48 -26.36
N LEU A 23 -15.80 4.32 -26.08
CA LEU A 23 -16.34 3.36 -25.13
C LEU A 23 -17.34 2.47 -25.89
N ASP A 24 -17.12 1.15 -25.87
CA ASP A 24 -17.93 0.18 -26.63
C ASP A 24 -18.08 0.55 -28.12
N GLY A 25 -16.99 1.07 -28.71
CA GLY A 25 -16.94 1.48 -30.12
C GLY A 25 -17.67 2.80 -30.44
N ARG A 26 -18.17 3.51 -29.42
CA ARG A 26 -18.84 4.81 -29.59
C ARG A 26 -17.95 5.93 -29.04
N PRO A 27 -17.87 7.09 -29.72
CA PRO A 27 -17.14 8.24 -29.20
C PRO A 27 -17.68 8.67 -27.84
N VAL A 28 -16.78 8.96 -26.90
CA VAL A 28 -17.13 9.53 -25.60
C VAL A 28 -17.38 11.03 -25.79
N THR A 29 -18.63 11.45 -25.66
CA THR A 29 -19.03 12.86 -25.77
C THR A 29 -19.25 13.53 -24.42
N THR A 30 -19.51 12.74 -23.38
CA THR A 30 -19.72 13.22 -22.00
C THR A 30 -19.20 12.18 -21.01
N LEU A 31 -18.82 12.63 -19.81
CA LEU A 31 -18.62 11.78 -18.64
C LEU A 31 -19.87 11.80 -17.75
N TYR A 32 -19.86 11.02 -16.66
CA TYR A 32 -20.81 11.21 -15.58
C TYR A 32 -20.77 12.66 -15.07
N ASP A 33 -21.92 13.14 -14.56
CA ASP A 33 -22.06 14.49 -14.05
C ASP A 33 -20.88 14.87 -13.15
N ARG A 34 -20.27 16.03 -13.45
CA ARG A 34 -19.17 16.69 -12.71
C ARG A 34 -17.78 16.05 -12.84
N TRP A 35 -17.64 14.92 -13.52
CA TRP A 35 -16.32 14.37 -13.81
C TRP A 35 -15.66 15.12 -14.95
N MET A 36 -14.42 15.54 -14.73
CA MET A 36 -13.61 16.24 -15.71
C MET A 36 -12.26 15.57 -15.92
N PRO A 37 -11.77 15.48 -17.17
CA PRO A 37 -10.39 15.07 -17.42
C PRO A 37 -9.40 16.15 -16.97
N VAL A 38 -8.31 15.70 -16.35
CA VAL A 38 -7.29 16.57 -15.72
C VAL A 38 -5.94 16.44 -16.42
N SER A 39 -5.47 15.22 -16.62
CA SER A 39 -4.16 14.97 -17.24
C SER A 39 -4.15 13.63 -17.99
N SER A 40 -3.27 13.51 -18.97
CA SER A 40 -2.97 12.23 -19.64
C SER A 40 -1.50 11.87 -19.47
N VAL A 41 -1.23 10.58 -19.28
CA VAL A 41 0.12 10.03 -19.14
C VAL A 41 0.26 8.87 -20.13
N PRO A 42 1.13 8.99 -21.15
CA PRO A 42 1.48 7.86 -22.00
C PRO A 42 2.38 6.91 -21.21
N LEU A 43 1.89 5.70 -20.90
CA LEU A 43 2.67 4.68 -20.20
C LEU A 43 3.54 3.89 -21.19
N SER A 44 2.98 3.59 -22.36
CA SER A 44 3.67 2.92 -23.46
C SER A 44 3.15 3.44 -24.80
N ARG A 45 3.61 2.84 -25.91
CA ARG A 45 3.00 3.09 -27.23
C ARG A 45 1.55 2.61 -27.30
N ASP A 46 1.21 1.62 -26.49
CA ASP A 46 -0.05 0.91 -26.56
C ASP A 46 -1.03 1.28 -25.45
N VAL A 47 -0.56 2.02 -24.43
CA VAL A 47 -1.35 2.34 -23.24
C VAL A 47 -1.18 3.81 -22.84
N THR A 48 -2.31 4.50 -22.74
CA THR A 48 -2.40 5.86 -22.17
C THR A 48 -3.33 5.84 -20.98
N CYS A 49 -2.95 6.52 -19.90
CA CYS A 49 -3.81 6.73 -18.74
C CYS A 49 -4.34 8.17 -18.73
N VAL A 50 -5.62 8.35 -18.44
CA VAL A 50 -6.25 9.66 -18.24
C VAL A 50 -6.73 9.76 -16.79
N LEU A 51 -6.25 10.78 -16.08
CA LEU A 51 -6.74 11.15 -14.76
C LEU A 51 -8.02 11.96 -14.90
N LEU A 52 -9.06 11.53 -14.19
CA LEU A 52 -10.33 12.21 -14.05
C LEU A 52 -10.49 12.70 -12.61
N ARG A 53 -11.19 13.82 -12.44
CA ARG A 53 -11.53 14.39 -11.14
C ARG A 53 -13.02 14.74 -11.08
N ASP A 54 -13.65 14.44 -9.96
CA ASP A 54 -14.97 14.96 -9.60
C ASP A 54 -14.82 16.40 -9.08
N ALA A 55 -15.51 17.35 -9.72
CA ALA A 55 -15.34 18.78 -9.46
C ALA A 55 -15.68 19.23 -8.03
N ASP A 56 -16.59 18.51 -7.35
CA ASP A 56 -17.13 18.94 -6.05
C ASP A 56 -16.41 18.26 -4.88
N SER A 57 -16.04 16.99 -5.07
CA SER A 57 -15.48 16.15 -4.01
C SER A 57 -13.97 15.95 -4.11
N ASP A 58 -13.34 16.49 -5.16
CA ASP A 58 -11.93 16.24 -5.54
C ASP A 58 -11.57 14.75 -5.66
N ARG A 59 -12.57 13.88 -5.77
CA ARG A 59 -12.34 12.44 -5.96
C ARG A 59 -11.66 12.22 -7.31
N LEU A 60 -10.63 11.38 -7.29
CA LEU A 60 -9.86 11.05 -8.47
C LEU A 60 -10.24 9.66 -9.01
N SER A 61 -10.12 9.48 -10.32
CA SER A 61 -10.29 8.20 -11.00
C SER A 61 -9.34 8.14 -12.20
N LEU A 62 -9.00 6.93 -12.65
CA LEU A 62 -8.16 6.71 -13.81
C LEU A 62 -8.96 6.02 -14.90
N TRP A 63 -8.71 6.37 -16.15
CA TRP A 63 -9.12 5.61 -17.32
C TRP A 63 -7.89 5.12 -18.06
N TYR A 64 -7.80 3.82 -18.30
CA TYR A 64 -6.80 3.23 -19.18
C TYR A 64 -7.35 3.14 -20.59
N LEU A 65 -6.54 3.53 -21.57
CA LEU A 65 -6.88 3.59 -22.98
C LEU A 65 -5.83 2.82 -23.79
N ASP A 66 -6.25 2.14 -24.86
CA ASP A 66 -5.30 1.51 -25.80
C ASP A 66 -4.70 2.51 -26.81
N ALA A 67 -3.87 2.02 -27.73
CA ALA A 67 -3.28 2.78 -28.84
C ALA A 67 -4.35 3.49 -29.71
N GLY A 68 -5.51 2.87 -29.87
CA GLY A 68 -6.67 3.41 -30.60
C GLY A 68 -7.57 4.31 -29.76
N ARG A 69 -7.16 4.63 -28.52
CA ARG A 69 -7.90 5.41 -27.53
C ARG A 69 -9.24 4.75 -27.14
N ALA A 70 -9.38 3.44 -27.31
CA ALA A 70 -10.51 2.70 -26.78
C ALA A 70 -10.33 2.47 -25.27
N TYR A 71 -11.42 2.61 -24.52
CA TYR A 71 -11.44 2.40 -23.08
C TYR A 71 -11.16 0.94 -22.72
N LEU A 72 -10.17 0.75 -21.85
CA LEU A 72 -9.75 -0.55 -21.34
C LEU A 72 -10.35 -0.82 -19.96
N GLY A 73 -10.38 0.16 -19.08
CA GLY A 73 -10.90 -0.01 -17.73
C GLY A 73 -10.54 1.13 -16.79
N PRO A 74 -11.10 1.14 -15.57
CA PRO A 74 -10.87 2.21 -14.60
C PRO A 74 -9.73 1.89 -13.61
N HIS A 75 -9.25 0.65 -13.61
CA HIS A 75 -8.27 0.12 -12.67
C HIS A 75 -7.42 -0.93 -13.36
N ILE A 76 -6.13 -0.99 -13.03
CA ILE A 76 -5.19 -1.91 -13.66
C ILE A 76 -5.54 -3.39 -13.47
N GLU A 77 -6.20 -3.74 -12.37
CA GLU A 77 -6.70 -5.10 -12.10
C GLU A 77 -8.02 -5.43 -12.82
N ALA A 78 -8.66 -4.44 -13.45
CA ALA A 78 -9.96 -4.56 -14.11
C ALA A 78 -9.89 -4.07 -15.56
N LEU A 79 -8.80 -4.39 -16.25
CA LEU A 79 -8.59 -4.05 -17.66
C LEU A 79 -9.24 -5.07 -18.57
N ASN A 80 -9.89 -4.58 -19.61
CA ASN A 80 -10.36 -5.37 -20.73
C ASN A 80 -9.27 -5.44 -21.80
N ARG A 81 -9.15 -6.57 -22.49
CA ARG A 81 -8.36 -6.75 -23.73
C ARG A 81 -6.83 -6.66 -23.61
N ILE A 82 -6.30 -6.13 -22.50
CA ILE A 82 -4.87 -6.11 -22.21
C ILE A 82 -4.61 -6.65 -20.81
N SER A 83 -3.43 -7.24 -20.58
CA SER A 83 -3.06 -7.69 -19.24
C SER A 83 -2.52 -6.53 -18.40
N ALA A 84 -2.61 -6.66 -17.07
CA ALA A 84 -1.96 -5.74 -16.15
C ALA A 84 -0.43 -5.73 -16.35
N ASP A 85 0.16 -6.86 -16.70
CA ASP A 85 1.61 -6.98 -16.89
C ASP A 85 2.09 -6.16 -18.09
N ASP A 86 1.31 -6.07 -19.16
CA ASP A 86 1.61 -5.21 -20.32
C ASP A 86 1.58 -3.71 -19.94
N VAL A 87 0.66 -3.33 -19.04
CA VAL A 87 0.58 -1.95 -18.51
C VAL A 87 1.74 -1.65 -17.56
N LEU A 88 2.18 -2.64 -16.78
CA LEU A 88 3.29 -2.51 -15.82
C LEU A 88 4.67 -2.57 -16.48
N ALA A 89 4.81 -3.26 -17.61
CA ALA A 89 6.09 -3.49 -18.28
C ALA A 89 6.97 -2.22 -18.45
N PRO A 90 6.44 -1.04 -18.81
CA PRO A 90 7.25 0.17 -18.95
C PRO A 90 7.84 0.69 -17.64
N VAL A 91 7.18 0.46 -16.51
CA VAL A 91 7.60 0.96 -15.18
C VAL A 91 8.21 -0.12 -14.29
N ALA A 92 8.08 -1.39 -14.67
CA ALA A 92 8.56 -2.53 -13.91
C ALA A 92 10.06 -2.50 -13.60
N PRO A 93 10.97 -2.07 -14.52
CA PRO A 93 12.40 -1.98 -14.21
C PRO A 93 12.68 -1.00 -13.06
N ALA A 94 12.07 0.19 -13.10
CA ALA A 94 12.24 1.19 -12.04
C ALA A 94 11.68 0.69 -10.71
N LEU A 95 10.50 0.07 -10.71
CA LEU A 95 9.91 -0.50 -9.49
C LEU A 95 10.76 -1.64 -8.91
N ALA A 96 11.39 -2.46 -9.75
CA ALA A 96 12.30 -3.51 -9.31
C ALA A 96 13.56 -2.95 -8.64
N GLU A 97 14.19 -1.94 -9.26
CA GLU A 97 15.35 -1.25 -8.68
C GLU A 97 14.99 -0.55 -7.36
N LEU A 98 13.86 0.17 -7.34
CA LEU A 98 13.36 0.80 -6.12
C LEU A 98 13.07 -0.21 -5.01
N ALA A 99 12.50 -1.37 -5.35
CA ALA A 99 12.24 -2.43 -4.37
C ALA A 99 13.54 -3.03 -3.81
N GLN A 100 14.53 -3.25 -4.66
CA GLN A 100 15.81 -3.84 -4.26
C GLN A 100 16.66 -2.89 -3.42
N TYR A 101 16.75 -1.63 -3.83
CA TYR A 101 17.70 -0.67 -3.26
C TYR A 101 17.02 0.27 -2.27
N SER A 102 16.07 1.10 -2.71
CA SER A 102 15.48 2.13 -1.86
C SER A 102 14.55 1.57 -0.79
N LEU A 103 13.72 0.60 -1.17
CA LEU A 103 12.76 -0.04 -0.28
C LEU A 103 13.49 -0.92 0.74
N ALA A 104 14.30 -1.87 0.27
CA ALA A 104 14.85 -2.94 1.11
C ALA A 104 16.22 -2.64 1.75
N GLY A 105 17.04 -1.74 1.20
CA GLY A 105 18.41 -1.52 1.66
C GLY A 105 18.87 -0.10 1.41
N ARG A 106 20.13 0.09 1.01
CA ARG A 106 20.65 1.41 0.64
C ARG A 106 20.18 1.83 -0.77
N PRO A 107 19.62 3.04 -0.96
CA PRO A 107 19.27 3.55 -2.28
C PRO A 107 20.48 3.62 -3.22
N GLN A 108 20.26 3.42 -4.53
CA GLN A 108 21.30 3.48 -5.54
C GLN A 108 20.90 4.39 -6.70
N THR A 109 21.90 4.94 -7.40
CA THR A 109 21.72 5.72 -8.64
C THR A 109 22.47 5.07 -9.81
N PRO A 110 22.00 5.28 -11.05
CA PRO A 110 20.73 5.91 -11.43
C PRO A 110 19.54 4.93 -11.30
N ILE A 111 18.35 5.46 -11.06
CA ILE A 111 17.09 4.70 -11.17
C ILE A 111 16.65 4.74 -12.65
N ALA A 112 16.10 3.64 -13.16
CA ALA A 112 15.52 3.58 -14.49
C ALA A 112 14.50 4.73 -14.70
N PRO A 113 14.51 5.39 -15.86
CA PRO A 113 13.67 6.57 -16.10
C PRO A 113 12.19 6.19 -16.09
N VAL A 114 11.39 7.03 -15.44
CA VAL A 114 9.93 6.86 -15.34
C VAL A 114 9.26 8.15 -15.82
N PRO A 115 8.18 8.07 -16.61
CA PRO A 115 7.44 9.27 -17.00
C PRO A 115 6.86 9.97 -15.75
N PRO A 116 6.84 11.31 -15.71
CA PRO A 116 6.16 12.02 -14.64
C PRO A 116 4.69 11.63 -14.64
N MET A 117 4.17 11.25 -13.46
CA MET A 117 2.81 10.76 -13.33
C MET A 117 2.12 11.29 -12.07
N PRO A 118 0.78 11.44 -12.09
CA PRO A 118 0.01 11.78 -10.90
C PRO A 118 0.09 10.71 -9.82
N ALA A 119 -0.08 11.11 -8.56
CA ALA A 119 0.03 10.22 -7.41
C ALA A 119 -0.89 8.99 -7.47
N LEU A 120 -2.16 9.17 -7.86
CA LEU A 120 -3.09 8.06 -8.00
C LEU A 120 -2.60 7.00 -9.00
N LEU A 121 -1.95 7.42 -10.10
CA LEU A 121 -1.39 6.51 -11.10
C LEU A 121 -0.16 5.79 -10.55
N ALA A 122 0.75 6.51 -9.89
CA ALA A 122 1.90 5.90 -9.23
C ALA A 122 1.48 4.85 -8.18
N GLU A 123 0.46 5.15 -7.37
CA GLU A 123 -0.09 4.24 -6.37
C GLU A 123 -0.70 2.98 -6.99
N GLN A 124 -1.49 3.11 -8.07
CA GLN A 124 -2.06 1.93 -8.75
C GLN A 124 -0.97 1.07 -9.39
N LEU A 125 0.00 1.67 -10.09
CA LEU A 125 1.08 0.93 -10.75
C LEU A 125 1.98 0.22 -9.72
N ALA A 126 2.44 0.95 -8.70
CA ALA A 126 3.30 0.40 -7.65
C ALA A 126 2.57 -0.64 -6.80
N GLY A 127 1.28 -0.42 -6.48
CA GLY A 127 0.45 -1.39 -5.77
C GLY A 127 0.28 -2.69 -6.55
N ALA A 128 -0.12 -2.61 -7.82
CA ALA A 128 -0.29 -3.77 -8.67
C ALA A 128 1.02 -4.54 -8.89
N TRP A 129 2.14 -3.82 -9.07
CA TRP A 129 3.46 -4.43 -9.18
C TRP A 129 3.88 -5.12 -7.87
N ALA A 130 3.67 -4.46 -6.72
CA ALA A 130 4.05 -5.00 -5.40
C ALA A 130 3.29 -6.27 -5.07
N VAL A 131 1.98 -6.34 -5.36
CA VAL A 131 1.17 -7.56 -5.16
C VAL A 131 1.75 -8.74 -5.95
N ARG A 132 2.20 -8.51 -7.19
CA ARG A 132 2.76 -9.55 -8.06
C ARG A 132 4.16 -9.99 -7.62
N ASN A 133 5.01 -9.04 -7.24
CA ASN A 133 6.44 -9.28 -7.07
C ASN A 133 6.88 -9.42 -5.61
N LEU A 134 6.09 -8.92 -4.64
CA LEU A 134 6.37 -8.97 -3.20
C LEU A 134 5.35 -9.86 -2.45
N HIS A 135 4.73 -10.82 -3.13
CA HIS A 135 3.69 -11.70 -2.59
C HIS A 135 4.16 -12.58 -1.42
N ALA A 136 5.48 -12.78 -1.26
CA ALA A 136 6.05 -13.56 -0.17
C ALA A 136 6.07 -12.82 1.18
N VAL A 137 5.64 -11.56 1.23
CA VAL A 137 5.57 -10.80 2.49
C VAL A 137 4.55 -11.43 3.45
N SER A 138 5.04 -11.86 4.62
CA SER A 138 4.24 -12.34 5.73
C SER A 138 3.67 -11.17 6.53
N ILE A 139 2.38 -11.24 6.87
CA ILE A 139 1.73 -10.25 7.75
C ILE A 139 1.39 -10.96 9.05
N VAL A 140 1.92 -10.44 10.17
CA VAL A 140 1.68 -10.96 11.52
C VAL A 140 1.03 -9.88 12.39
N PRO A 141 0.12 -10.25 13.30
CA PRO A 141 -0.48 -9.29 14.22
C PRO A 141 0.54 -8.79 15.25
N ILE A 142 0.29 -7.63 15.83
CA ILE A 142 1.17 -7.04 16.85
C ILE A 142 1.29 -7.96 18.06
N SER A 143 0.19 -8.56 18.50
CA SER A 143 0.17 -9.51 19.61
C SER A 143 1.13 -10.70 19.43
N ARG A 144 1.43 -11.11 18.18
CA ARG A 144 2.41 -12.15 17.90
C ARG A 144 3.84 -11.65 18.06
N ALA A 145 4.09 -10.40 17.73
CA ALA A 145 5.41 -9.78 17.86
C ALA A 145 5.79 -9.45 19.31
N GLU A 146 4.80 -9.44 20.20
CA GLU A 146 5.00 -9.22 21.64
C GLU A 146 5.07 -10.51 22.45
N ALA A 147 4.80 -11.66 21.83
CA ALA A 147 4.92 -12.95 22.48
C ALA A 147 6.39 -13.38 22.47
N ASP A 148 6.91 -13.85 23.62
CA ASP A 148 8.33 -14.20 23.77
C ASP A 148 8.82 -15.20 22.69
N GLY A 149 9.95 -14.88 22.06
CA GLY A 149 10.55 -15.70 21.01
C GLY A 149 11.46 -14.92 20.05
N THR A 150 11.43 -15.35 18.79
CA THR A 150 12.02 -14.62 17.66
C THR A 150 11.01 -14.53 16.53
N LEU A 151 10.99 -13.39 15.84
CA LEU A 151 10.22 -13.20 14.63
C LEU A 151 11.14 -13.32 13.42
N SER A 152 10.76 -14.18 12.48
CA SER A 152 11.42 -14.26 11.17
C SER A 152 10.37 -14.30 10.09
N GLY A 153 10.53 -13.48 9.06
CA GLY A 153 9.78 -13.63 7.82
C GLY A 153 10.49 -14.57 6.84
N PRO A 154 9.89 -14.83 5.67
CA PRO A 154 10.45 -15.73 4.65
C PRO A 154 11.82 -15.28 4.10
N GLY A 155 12.20 -14.01 4.31
CA GLY A 155 13.52 -13.48 3.95
C GLY A 155 14.67 -13.93 4.87
N GLY A 156 14.39 -14.66 5.95
CA GLY A 156 15.41 -15.28 6.81
C GLY A 156 16.11 -14.34 7.81
N LEU A 157 15.86 -13.03 7.74
CA LEU A 157 16.28 -12.11 8.80
C LEU A 157 15.47 -12.36 10.07
N VAL A 158 16.19 -12.58 11.16
CA VAL A 158 15.64 -12.80 12.50
C VAL A 158 15.59 -11.46 13.24
N LEU A 159 14.45 -11.16 13.83
CA LEU A 159 14.20 -9.99 14.65
C LEU A 159 14.06 -10.44 16.10
N ASP A 160 14.72 -9.74 17.00
CA ASP A 160 14.61 -9.97 18.43
C ASP A 160 13.31 -9.38 18.97
N ASP A 161 12.51 -10.17 19.69
CA ASP A 161 11.17 -9.78 20.12
C ASP A 161 11.21 -8.65 21.16
N ARG A 162 12.26 -8.59 22.00
CA ARG A 162 12.44 -7.49 22.95
C ARG A 162 12.70 -6.18 22.23
N ASN A 163 13.54 -6.18 21.19
CA ASN A 163 13.77 -5.01 20.35
C ASN A 163 12.51 -4.64 19.55
N MET A 164 11.78 -5.63 19.05
CA MET A 164 10.54 -5.40 18.32
C MET A 164 9.47 -4.79 19.21
N ARG A 165 9.29 -5.27 20.44
CA ARG A 165 8.39 -4.65 21.41
C ARG A 165 8.75 -3.19 21.69
N ARG A 166 10.03 -2.88 21.90
CA ARG A 166 10.52 -1.49 22.07
C ARG A 166 10.22 -0.60 20.87
N LEU A 167 10.37 -1.13 19.66
CA LEU A 167 10.03 -0.42 18.42
C LEU A 167 8.53 -0.14 18.31
N LEU A 168 7.67 -1.10 18.66
CA LEU A 168 6.21 -0.94 18.60
C LEU A 168 5.68 -0.04 19.73
N ASP A 169 6.43 0.11 20.82
CA ASP A 169 6.12 1.07 21.89
C ASP A 169 6.65 2.49 21.57
N SER A 170 7.35 2.68 20.44
CA SER A 170 7.86 3.99 20.05
C SER A 170 6.76 5.00 19.77
N ARG A 171 7.07 6.28 20.07
CA ARG A 171 6.15 7.40 19.97
C ARG A 171 6.81 8.48 19.11
N VAL A 172 6.07 9.02 18.13
CA VAL A 172 6.49 10.21 17.39
C VAL A 172 6.34 11.43 18.31
N GLY A 173 7.41 12.20 18.47
CA GLY A 173 7.44 13.48 19.19
C GLY A 173 7.80 14.64 18.26
N GLU A 174 8.13 15.81 18.83
CA GLU A 174 8.43 17.04 18.05
C GLU A 174 9.82 17.05 17.38
N GLY A 175 10.62 15.98 17.54
CA GLY A 175 11.98 15.87 17.04
C GLY A 175 12.21 14.68 16.09
N PRO A 176 13.43 14.54 15.54
CA PRO A 176 13.80 13.39 14.73
C PRO A 176 13.62 12.09 15.52
N LEU A 177 12.87 11.15 14.94
CA LEU A 177 12.59 9.88 15.60
C LEU A 177 13.87 9.03 15.64
N VAL A 178 14.28 8.64 16.85
CA VAL A 178 15.39 7.72 17.10
C VAL A 178 14.83 6.46 17.75
N VAL A 179 15.22 5.30 17.25
CA VAL A 179 14.72 4.00 17.70
C VAL A 179 15.84 2.99 17.85
N ALA A 180 15.62 1.92 18.61
CA ALA A 180 16.56 0.81 18.67
C ALA A 180 16.35 -0.11 17.47
N SER A 181 17.41 -0.43 16.74
CA SER A 181 17.41 -1.39 15.64
C SER A 181 16.78 -2.73 16.08
N PRO A 182 15.95 -3.36 15.24
CA PRO A 182 15.33 -4.65 15.57
C PRO A 182 16.34 -5.81 15.58
N PHE A 183 17.54 -5.61 15.02
CA PHE A 183 18.54 -6.67 14.83
C PHE A 183 19.56 -6.74 15.97
N ASP A 184 20.03 -5.58 16.44
CA ASP A 184 21.18 -5.47 17.35
C ASP A 184 20.99 -4.40 18.45
N ALA A 185 19.80 -3.78 18.52
CA ALA A 185 19.47 -2.69 19.43
C ALA A 185 20.30 -1.40 19.25
N ALA A 186 21.10 -1.27 18.19
CA ALA A 186 21.83 -0.04 17.90
C ALA A 186 20.85 1.14 17.70
N PRO A 187 21.15 2.34 18.21
CA PRO A 187 20.28 3.51 18.01
C PRO A 187 20.34 3.97 16.56
N LEU A 188 19.18 4.08 15.92
CA LEU A 188 19.00 4.52 14.54
C LEU A 188 18.11 5.75 14.47
N ARG A 189 18.55 6.77 13.74
CA ARG A 189 17.75 7.95 13.41
C ARG A 189 16.99 7.71 12.10
N ALA A 190 15.75 8.17 12.03
CA ALA A 190 14.98 8.12 10.80
C ALA A 190 15.69 8.92 9.69
N GLN A 191 15.91 8.28 8.53
CA GLN A 191 16.60 8.90 7.39
C GLN A 191 15.65 9.74 6.53
N THR A 192 14.37 9.36 6.48
CA THR A 192 13.34 10.12 5.77
C THR A 192 11.97 9.89 6.40
N ILE A 193 11.07 10.84 6.16
CA ILE A 193 9.67 10.81 6.56
C ILE A 193 8.83 10.86 5.30
N ILE A 194 7.99 9.86 5.13
CA ILE A 194 7.09 9.69 4.00
C ILE A 194 5.67 9.98 4.48
N GLU A 195 5.03 10.98 3.88
CA GLU A 195 3.63 11.32 4.12
C GLU A 195 2.77 10.84 2.95
N THR A 196 1.79 9.98 3.22
CA THR A 196 0.90 9.43 2.20
C THR A 196 -0.48 9.15 2.78
N ALA A 197 -1.55 9.57 2.09
CA ALA A 197 -2.97 9.27 2.35
C ALA A 197 -3.32 8.78 3.78
N GLY A 198 -3.12 9.65 4.78
CA GLY A 198 -3.48 9.36 6.17
C GLY A 198 -2.49 8.52 6.96
N LEU A 199 -1.26 8.35 6.47
CA LEU A 199 -0.14 7.67 7.12
C LEU A 199 1.09 8.57 7.18
N THR A 200 1.85 8.44 8.28
CA THR A 200 3.20 8.97 8.45
C THR A 200 4.15 7.78 8.60
N ILE A 201 5.12 7.67 7.70
CA ILE A 201 6.01 6.52 7.57
C ILE A 201 7.45 7.00 7.79
N HIS A 202 8.11 6.47 8.80
CA HIS A 202 9.52 6.75 9.08
C HIS A 202 10.37 5.59 8.57
N ARG A 203 11.41 5.91 7.80
CA ARG A 203 12.39 4.94 7.30
C ARG A 203 13.66 4.95 8.14
N PHE A 204 14.16 3.76 8.44
CA PHE A 204 15.42 3.51 9.12
C PHE A 204 16.27 2.55 8.31
N TYR A 205 17.58 2.54 8.55
CA TYR A 205 18.53 1.64 7.89
C TYR A 205 19.53 1.09 8.90
N ALA A 206 19.64 -0.23 8.96
CA ALA A 206 20.63 -0.95 9.74
C ALA A 206 21.77 -1.39 8.83
N ALA A 207 22.93 -0.74 8.97
CA ALA A 207 24.06 -0.91 8.04
C ALA A 207 24.65 -2.33 8.07
N ASP A 208 24.73 -2.96 9.24
CA ASP A 208 25.33 -4.29 9.41
C ASP A 208 24.53 -5.39 8.72
N GLN A 209 23.21 -5.22 8.59
CA GLN A 209 22.33 -6.15 7.87
C GLN A 209 22.02 -5.67 6.44
N ASP A 210 22.52 -4.49 6.06
CA ASP A 210 22.16 -3.76 4.84
C ASP A 210 20.63 -3.79 4.63
N ALA A 211 19.89 -3.47 5.69
CA ALA A 211 18.45 -3.64 5.75
C ALA A 211 17.75 -2.34 6.15
N ALA A 212 16.84 -1.89 5.29
CA ALA A 212 15.90 -0.85 5.63
C ALA A 212 14.66 -1.43 6.31
N PHE A 213 14.07 -0.65 7.22
CA PHE A 213 12.77 -0.94 7.82
C PHE A 213 11.99 0.34 8.08
N TYR A 214 10.68 0.17 8.28
CA TYR A 214 9.73 1.26 8.36
C TYR A 214 8.85 1.13 9.60
N LEU A 215 8.58 2.26 10.24
CA LEU A 215 7.53 2.40 11.25
C LEU A 215 6.44 3.31 10.70
N ILE A 216 5.19 2.88 10.81
CA ILE A 216 4.05 3.50 10.14
C ILE A 216 2.96 3.82 11.15
N TRP A 217 2.59 5.10 11.25
CA TRP A 217 1.46 5.57 12.06
C TRP A 217 0.34 6.09 11.18
N PRO A 218 -0.93 5.89 11.56
CA PRO A 218 -2.02 6.67 10.98
C PRO A 218 -1.98 8.12 11.49
N VAL A 219 -2.34 9.06 10.62
CA VAL A 219 -2.36 10.50 10.91
C VAL A 219 -3.43 10.83 11.96
N SER A 220 -4.58 10.15 11.94
CA SER A 220 -5.65 10.26 12.94
C SER A 220 -5.33 9.46 14.21
N ARG A 221 -4.12 9.63 14.74
CA ARG A 221 -3.58 8.83 15.83
C ARG A 221 -4.39 9.03 17.12
N THR A 222 -4.71 7.92 17.78
CA THR A 222 -5.06 7.91 19.20
C THR A 222 -3.83 7.52 20.02
N ASP A 223 -3.74 7.97 21.27
CA ASP A 223 -2.55 7.78 22.11
C ASP A 223 -2.15 6.30 22.28
N ASP A 224 -3.12 5.37 22.21
CA ASP A 224 -2.89 3.94 22.39
C ASP A 224 -2.51 3.20 21.11
N GLN A 225 -2.56 3.84 19.94
CA GLN A 225 -2.29 3.15 18.69
C GLN A 225 -0.79 2.92 18.48
N LYS A 226 -0.40 1.65 18.37
CA LYS A 226 0.96 1.22 18.02
C LYS A 226 1.22 1.38 16.50
N PRO A 227 2.46 1.66 16.08
CA PRO A 227 2.81 1.68 14.66
C PRO A 227 2.72 0.28 14.06
N ALA A 228 2.51 0.23 12.75
CA ALA A 228 2.89 -0.94 11.98
C ALA A 228 4.40 -0.94 11.74
N PHE A 229 5.01 -2.12 11.69
CA PHE A 229 6.40 -2.31 11.29
C PHE A 229 6.45 -3.02 9.95
N TYR A 230 7.35 -2.60 9.07
CA TYR A 230 7.60 -3.29 7.81
C TYR A 230 9.11 -3.41 7.55
N CYS A 231 9.59 -4.62 7.31
CA CYS A 231 10.95 -4.89 6.86
C CYS A 231 10.92 -5.68 5.54
N PRO A 232 11.29 -5.06 4.40
CA PRO A 232 11.26 -5.72 3.09
C PRO A 232 12.25 -6.88 2.99
N ARG A 233 13.47 -6.75 3.52
CA ARG A 233 14.46 -7.84 3.49
C ARG A 233 14.01 -9.05 4.31
N ALA A 234 13.37 -8.83 5.45
CA ALA A 234 12.77 -9.92 6.22
C ALA A 234 11.50 -10.47 5.54
N GLN A 235 10.92 -9.73 4.58
CA GLN A 235 9.60 -9.99 4.00
C GLN A 235 8.53 -10.09 5.08
N LEU A 236 8.54 -9.15 6.03
CA LEU A 236 7.67 -9.18 7.20
C LEU A 236 7.00 -7.83 7.43
N ILE A 237 5.68 -7.87 7.67
CA ILE A 237 4.88 -6.78 8.19
C ILE A 237 4.30 -7.21 9.53
N VAL A 238 4.50 -6.40 10.57
CA VAL A 238 3.83 -6.54 11.86
C VAL A 238 2.78 -5.44 11.96
N SER A 239 1.51 -5.80 11.93
CA SER A 239 0.42 -4.82 11.95
C SER A 239 -0.93 -5.46 12.25
N ASP A 240 -1.77 -4.74 12.99
CA ASP A 240 -3.19 -5.08 13.15
C ASP A 240 -4.08 -4.28 12.17
N GLN A 241 -3.48 -3.44 11.32
CA GLN A 241 -4.23 -2.62 10.37
C GLN A 241 -4.75 -3.46 9.20
N PRO A 242 -6.04 -3.34 8.81
CA PRO A 242 -6.62 -4.12 7.69
C PRO A 242 -5.89 -3.92 6.35
N GLN A 243 -5.29 -2.74 6.15
CA GLN A 243 -4.62 -2.34 4.92
C GLN A 243 -3.11 -2.58 4.93
N ALA A 244 -2.57 -3.33 5.91
CA ALA A 244 -1.14 -3.57 6.07
C ALA A 244 -0.47 -4.11 4.80
N GLY A 245 -1.15 -4.97 4.04
CA GLY A 245 -0.63 -5.49 2.77
C GLY A 245 -0.35 -4.40 1.74
N LEU A 246 -1.03 -3.25 1.78
CA LEU A 246 -0.84 -2.16 0.81
C LEU A 246 0.42 -1.33 1.08
N LEU A 247 1.07 -1.48 2.25
CA LEU A 247 2.21 -0.67 2.65
C LEU A 247 3.39 -0.71 1.67
N PRO A 248 3.84 -1.88 1.16
CA PRO A 248 4.94 -1.93 0.20
C PRO A 248 4.65 -1.13 -1.07
N GLY A 249 3.44 -1.26 -1.61
CA GLY A 249 3.00 -0.53 -2.80
C GLY A 249 2.95 0.98 -2.59
N ARG A 250 2.44 1.43 -1.43
CA ARG A 250 2.39 2.87 -1.08
C ARG A 250 3.77 3.49 -0.93
N ILE A 251 4.70 2.78 -0.28
CA ILE A 251 6.08 3.27 -0.10
C ILE A 251 6.80 3.31 -1.46
N LEU A 252 6.62 2.28 -2.30
CA LEU A 252 7.16 2.27 -3.66
C LEU A 252 6.60 3.41 -4.52
N ALA A 253 5.30 3.68 -4.44
CA ALA A 253 4.68 4.81 -5.13
C ALA A 253 5.31 6.13 -4.72
N TRP A 254 5.60 6.31 -3.43
CA TRP A 254 6.29 7.50 -2.95
C TRP A 254 7.68 7.65 -3.57
N TYR A 255 8.50 6.59 -3.56
CA TYR A 255 9.82 6.65 -4.20
C TYR A 255 9.75 6.95 -5.70
N LEU A 256 8.76 6.39 -6.39
CA LEU A 256 8.54 6.63 -7.82
C LEU A 256 8.28 8.12 -8.11
N MET A 257 7.60 8.82 -7.20
CA MET A 257 7.28 10.24 -7.31
C MET A 257 8.37 11.18 -6.79
N HIS A 258 9.33 10.67 -6.02
CA HIS A 258 10.38 11.46 -5.36
C HIS A 258 11.76 10.97 -5.80
N PRO A 259 12.18 11.19 -7.06
CA PRO A 259 13.47 10.69 -7.56
C PRO A 259 14.67 11.23 -6.75
N ASP A 260 14.53 12.39 -6.12
CA ASP A 260 15.55 13.01 -5.27
C ASP A 260 15.78 12.27 -3.93
N HIS A 261 14.93 11.30 -3.58
CA HIS A 261 15.03 10.56 -2.30
C HIS A 261 16.41 9.91 -2.08
N VAL A 262 17.13 9.54 -3.14
CA VAL A 262 18.46 8.95 -3.01
C VAL A 262 19.40 9.95 -2.35
N ARG A 263 19.44 11.18 -2.87
CA ARG A 263 20.24 12.28 -2.30
C ARG A 263 19.78 12.57 -0.87
N ASP A 264 18.47 12.72 -0.67
CA ASP A 264 17.92 13.10 0.63
C ASP A 264 18.22 12.05 1.72
N ILE A 265 18.23 10.76 1.36
CA ILE A 265 18.61 9.66 2.27
C ILE A 265 20.12 9.60 2.48
N GLU A 266 20.94 9.86 1.47
CA GLU A 266 22.40 9.89 1.60
C GLU A 266 22.90 11.06 2.45
N GLU A 267 22.22 12.20 2.38
CA GLU A 267 22.51 13.39 3.18
C GLU A 267 21.93 13.32 4.61
N ALA A 268 21.10 12.32 4.90
CA ALA A 268 20.51 12.14 6.21
C ALA A 268 21.59 11.88 7.27
N THR A 269 21.60 12.70 8.32
CA THR A 269 22.60 12.58 9.38
C THR A 269 22.38 11.31 10.20
N ASP A 270 23.42 10.49 10.32
CA ASP A 270 23.41 9.34 11.22
C ASP A 270 23.20 9.76 12.69
N PHE A 271 22.76 8.81 13.52
CA PHE A 271 22.68 9.06 14.95
C PHE A 271 24.08 9.22 15.54
N GLN A 272 24.35 10.35 16.20
CA GLN A 272 25.53 10.55 17.03
C GLN A 272 25.08 10.82 18.47
N ALA A 273 25.64 10.08 19.43
CA ALA A 273 25.29 10.24 20.85
C ALA A 273 25.57 11.67 21.39
N THR A 274 26.51 12.37 20.77
CA THR A 274 26.85 13.77 21.07
C THR A 274 25.73 14.75 20.75
N ASP A 275 24.93 14.45 19.73
CA ASP A 275 23.86 15.35 19.24
C ASP A 275 22.70 15.43 20.23
N TYR A 276 22.61 14.45 21.12
CA TYR A 276 21.59 14.34 22.15
C TYR A 276 22.17 14.53 23.57
N GLY A 277 23.39 15.07 23.67
CA GLY A 277 24.02 15.40 24.96
C GLY A 277 24.44 14.19 25.81
N LEU A 278 24.32 12.96 25.29
CA LEU A 278 24.63 11.73 26.02
C LEU A 278 26.13 11.60 26.32
N GLY A 279 26.99 12.24 25.52
CA GLY A 279 28.44 12.33 25.80
C GLY A 279 28.80 13.16 27.05
N ARG A 280 27.85 13.90 27.65
CA ARG A 280 28.03 14.58 28.94
C ARG A 280 27.37 13.86 30.11
N ALA A 281 26.55 12.83 29.85
CA ALA A 281 25.74 12.15 30.85
C ALA A 281 26.35 10.85 31.38
N SER A 282 27.48 10.37 30.84
CA SER A 282 28.21 9.18 31.33
C SER A 282 28.82 9.33 32.75
N GLY A 283 28.43 10.35 33.51
CA GLY A 283 28.79 10.53 34.93
C GLY A 283 27.79 9.93 35.92
N LEU A 284 26.67 9.33 35.49
CA LEU A 284 25.65 8.78 36.38
C LEU A 284 25.19 7.39 35.89
N MET A 285 25.93 6.34 36.29
CA MET A 285 25.32 5.03 36.59
C MET A 285 24.50 5.20 37.89
N ASP A 286 23.51 4.39 38.26
CA ASP A 286 23.17 2.99 38.03
C ASP A 286 21.70 2.86 38.50
N ILE A 287 21.02 1.75 38.20
CA ILE A 287 20.00 1.08 39.05
C ILE A 287 19.25 0.05 38.18
N SER A 288 19.44 -1.19 38.59
CA SER A 288 18.75 -2.42 38.18
C SER A 288 17.41 -2.58 38.89
N ASP A 289 16.41 -3.16 38.23
CA ASP A 289 15.74 -4.42 38.63
C ASP A 289 14.36 -4.60 37.96
N ALA A 290 14.09 -5.83 37.55
CA ALA A 290 12.85 -6.31 36.93
C ALA A 290 12.00 -7.13 37.93
N PRO A 291 10.70 -7.31 37.66
CA PRO A 291 10.05 -8.57 38.03
C PRO A 291 9.19 -9.20 36.91
N GLU A 292 9.13 -10.53 36.95
CA GLU A 292 8.39 -11.45 36.07
C GLU A 292 6.87 -11.49 36.37
N THR A 293 6.06 -11.85 35.37
CA THR A 293 4.63 -12.18 35.51
C THR A 293 4.26 -13.47 34.75
N PRO A 294 3.19 -14.18 35.16
CA PRO A 294 2.95 -15.58 34.80
C PRO A 294 2.17 -15.78 33.50
N GLU A 295 2.35 -16.97 32.91
CA GLU A 295 1.81 -17.44 31.63
C GLU A 295 0.31 -17.76 31.65
N VAL A 296 -0.38 -17.44 30.55
CA VAL A 296 -1.73 -17.95 30.20
C VAL A 296 -1.70 -18.43 28.74
N PRO A 297 -2.26 -19.60 28.40
CA PRO A 297 -2.15 -20.16 27.06
C PRO A 297 -3.11 -19.50 26.06
N VAL A 298 -2.58 -19.09 24.90
CA VAL A 298 -3.32 -18.46 23.79
C VAL A 298 -3.59 -19.47 22.68
N GLN A 299 -4.86 -19.61 22.26
CA GLN A 299 -5.25 -20.34 21.05
C GLN A 299 -5.02 -19.49 19.80
N ALA A 300 -4.52 -20.13 18.74
CA ALA A 300 -4.19 -19.49 17.47
C ALA A 300 -5.44 -19.16 16.65
N VAL A 301 -5.59 -17.88 16.26
CA VAL A 301 -6.45 -17.46 15.14
C VAL A 301 -5.56 -16.77 14.12
N ARG A 302 -5.53 -17.31 12.89
CA ARG A 302 -4.89 -16.67 11.74
C ARG A 302 -5.90 -15.71 11.13
N SER A 303 -5.63 -14.41 11.17
CA SER A 303 -6.40 -13.40 10.44
C SER A 303 -5.66 -13.06 9.14
N GLN A 304 -6.31 -13.27 7.99
CA GLN A 304 -5.81 -12.83 6.68
C GLN A 304 -6.65 -11.63 6.22
N SER A 305 -6.02 -10.58 5.73
CA SER A 305 -6.72 -9.42 5.15
C SER A 305 -7.41 -9.82 3.84
N GLU A 306 -8.74 -9.65 3.76
CA GLU A 306 -9.56 -10.02 2.59
C GLU A 306 -9.15 -9.27 1.32
N ALA A 307 -8.73 -8.00 1.45
CA ALA A 307 -8.28 -7.19 0.32
C ALA A 307 -6.96 -7.73 -0.28
N TRP A 308 -6.08 -8.27 0.55
CA TRP A 308 -4.82 -8.87 0.09
C TRP A 308 -5.06 -10.20 -0.61
N SER A 309 -5.97 -11.02 -0.06
CA SER A 309 -6.40 -12.27 -0.68
C SER A 309 -7.06 -12.03 -2.04
N PHE A 310 -7.87 -10.98 -2.18
CA PHE A 310 -8.47 -10.58 -3.46
C PHE A 310 -7.40 -10.21 -4.49
N LEU A 311 -6.46 -9.33 -4.13
CA LEU A 311 -5.39 -8.88 -5.03
C LEU A 311 -4.47 -10.04 -5.45
N ALA A 312 -4.09 -10.91 -4.50
CA ALA A 312 -3.28 -12.09 -4.79
C ALA A 312 -4.02 -13.11 -5.69
N ALA A 313 -5.33 -13.27 -5.52
CA ALA A 313 -6.13 -14.17 -6.37
C ALA A 313 -6.20 -13.69 -7.83
N SER A 314 -6.42 -12.39 -8.02
CA SER A 314 -6.42 -11.75 -9.35
C SER A 314 -5.04 -11.84 -10.02
N ALA A 315 -3.97 -11.59 -9.27
CA ALA A 315 -2.59 -11.72 -9.77
C ALA A 315 -2.23 -13.17 -10.18
N ALA A 316 -2.83 -14.18 -9.53
CA ALA A 316 -2.64 -15.60 -9.86
C ALA A 316 -3.50 -16.08 -11.04
N GLY A 317 -4.19 -15.19 -11.76
CA GLY A 317 -5.05 -15.54 -12.90
C GLY A 317 -6.31 -16.33 -12.51
N LYS A 318 -6.69 -16.34 -11.22
CA LYS A 318 -7.94 -16.95 -10.76
C LYS A 318 -9.03 -15.88 -10.76
N PRO A 319 -10.25 -16.16 -11.27
CA PRO A 319 -11.35 -15.22 -11.14
C PRO A 319 -11.61 -14.99 -9.65
N ALA A 320 -11.32 -13.79 -9.17
CA ALA A 320 -11.61 -13.41 -7.79
C ALA A 320 -13.13 -13.43 -7.59
N ARG A 321 -13.61 -14.33 -6.74
CA ARG A 321 -15.01 -14.33 -6.32
C ARG A 321 -15.23 -13.13 -5.41
N LEU A 322 -16.25 -12.33 -5.73
CA LEU A 322 -16.70 -11.25 -4.87
C LEU A 322 -17.14 -11.82 -3.50
N PRO A 323 -17.07 -11.04 -2.40
CA PRO A 323 -17.35 -11.50 -1.04
C PRO A 323 -18.77 -12.05 -0.75
N ASP A 324 -19.65 -12.17 -1.75
CA ASP A 324 -21.01 -12.70 -1.61
C ASP A 324 -21.28 -13.96 -2.44
N ASP A 325 -20.27 -14.57 -3.07
CA ASP A 325 -20.47 -15.85 -3.76
C ASP A 325 -20.58 -17.01 -2.74
N PRO A 326 -21.68 -17.78 -2.72
CA PRO A 326 -21.79 -18.93 -1.83
C PRO A 326 -20.68 -19.96 -2.13
N PRO A 327 -20.16 -20.66 -1.10
CA PRO A 327 -19.03 -21.55 -1.25
C PRO A 327 -19.35 -22.68 -2.26
N PRO A 328 -18.34 -23.16 -3.01
CA PRO A 328 -18.55 -24.21 -3.99
C PRO A 328 -19.05 -25.48 -3.30
N ARG A 329 -20.23 -25.95 -3.73
CA ARG A 329 -20.75 -27.27 -3.33
C ARG A 329 -19.75 -28.32 -3.79
N GLN A 330 -19.20 -29.06 -2.82
CA GLN A 330 -18.44 -30.27 -3.09
C GLN A 330 -19.33 -31.25 -3.86
N GLU A 331 -18.82 -31.73 -5.00
CA GLU A 331 -19.40 -32.84 -5.74
C GLU A 331 -19.42 -34.09 -4.85
N LYS A 332 -20.63 -34.57 -4.55
CA LYS A 332 -20.85 -35.98 -4.25
C LYS A 332 -21.71 -36.56 -5.37
N THR A 333 -21.12 -37.54 -6.03
CA THR A 333 -21.71 -38.54 -6.91
C THR A 333 -23.04 -39.08 -6.38
N GLY A 334 -24.00 -39.26 -7.29
CA GLY A 334 -25.24 -40.00 -7.04
C GLY A 334 -26.44 -39.45 -7.80
N GLU A 335 -26.80 -40.09 -8.91
CA GLU A 335 -28.04 -39.90 -9.65
C GLU A 335 -29.28 -40.00 -8.73
N THR A 336 -30.23 -39.07 -8.82
CA THR A 336 -31.65 -39.37 -9.16
C THR A 336 -32.54 -38.13 -9.24
N THR A 337 -33.28 -38.05 -10.36
CA THR A 337 -34.60 -37.44 -10.57
C THR A 337 -34.84 -35.95 -10.29
N ALA A 338 -35.24 -35.27 -11.37
CA ALA A 338 -35.71 -33.89 -11.42
C ALA A 338 -36.94 -33.62 -10.53
N ALA A 339 -36.91 -32.50 -9.80
CA ALA A 339 -38.08 -31.73 -9.38
C ALA A 339 -37.71 -30.24 -9.24
N PRO A 340 -38.60 -29.30 -9.63
CA PRO A 340 -38.27 -27.89 -9.82
C PRO A 340 -38.06 -27.12 -8.51
N SER A 341 -37.13 -26.18 -8.56
CA SER A 341 -36.64 -25.34 -7.46
C SER A 341 -37.73 -24.51 -6.77
N GLY A 342 -37.75 -24.57 -5.43
CA GLY A 342 -38.69 -23.92 -4.54
C GLY A 342 -38.57 -22.39 -4.39
N LEU A 343 -37.87 -21.71 -5.30
CA LEU A 343 -37.72 -20.24 -5.25
C LEU A 343 -38.91 -19.52 -5.89
N PHE A 344 -39.40 -20.02 -7.03
CA PHE A 344 -40.55 -19.43 -7.74
C PHE A 344 -41.91 -19.71 -7.05
N LYS A 345 -42.00 -20.78 -6.24
CA LYS A 345 -43.19 -21.06 -5.42
C LYS A 345 -43.28 -20.16 -4.19
N ARG A 346 -42.14 -19.66 -3.68
CA ARG A 346 -42.07 -18.70 -2.57
C ARG A 346 -42.32 -17.26 -3.03
N LEU A 347 -41.88 -16.89 -4.23
CA LEU A 347 -42.18 -15.57 -4.83
C LEU A 347 -43.68 -15.38 -5.15
N ARG A 348 -44.39 -16.43 -5.58
CA ARG A 348 -45.86 -16.36 -5.78
C ARG A 348 -46.68 -16.28 -4.48
N ALA A 349 -46.12 -16.69 -3.34
CA ALA A 349 -46.81 -16.58 -2.06
C ALA A 349 -46.73 -15.15 -1.46
N PHE A 350 -45.77 -14.33 -1.90
CA PHE A 350 -45.61 -12.94 -1.45
C PHE A 350 -46.44 -11.94 -2.27
N MET A 351 -46.77 -12.23 -3.52
CA MET A 351 -47.57 -11.32 -4.38
C MET A 351 -49.09 -11.55 -4.29
N LYS A 352 -49.59 -12.28 -3.27
CA LYS A 352 -51.03 -12.51 -3.02
C LYS A 352 -51.49 -12.09 -1.61
N ARG A 353 -50.75 -11.21 -0.95
CA ARG A 353 -51.18 -10.48 0.25
C ARG A 353 -50.85 -9.01 0.06
N ASP A 354 -51.61 -8.34 -0.80
CA ASP A 354 -52.70 -7.42 -0.44
C ASP A 354 -53.32 -6.83 -1.71
#